data_AF-A0A1N5YY56-F1
#
_entry.id   AF-A0A1N5YY56-F1
#
_cell.length_a   1.000
_cell.length_b   1.000
_cell.length_c   1.000
_cell.angle_alpha   90.00
_cell.angle_beta   90.00
_cell.angle_gamma   90.00
#
_symmetry.space_group_name_H-M   'P 1'
#
loop_
_entity.id
_entity.type
_entity.pdbx_description
1 polymer ?
#
loop_
_entity_poly.entity_id
_entity_poly.type
_entity_poly.pdbx_seq_one_letter_code
_entity_poly.pdbx_strand_id
1 'polypeptide(L)'
;MSVGDSGDTPGVDAQTAVDAEILFGWPVEAIDELAALSRQAHAGSISIGDWRSRDREMRAQLPPLSDHDRKSVADLKRELIRSGGYESDDGDRLFSRLHAMITPAPDNAKLRQRLTRVADLRKESDAEMQASLDKGRERILRWLREEGDDDRDPVTMLPWSFIAQFRVVDEPKLGPLPQPINAARKRALERATVEQVAEARAMSGQRVDALAAASSNMALYALTLFPKLLIEADPDDPKAAELPHAMRDLWDNPATQRALRRETADGWPPEYE
;
A
#
# COMPACT_ATOMS: atom_id res chain seq x y z
N MET A 1 4.73 -11.56 -63.11
CA MET A 1 4.20 -10.65 -62.07
C MET A 1 3.50 -11.51 -61.05
N SER A 2 4.03 -11.51 -59.83
CA SER A 2 3.73 -12.49 -58.80
C SER A 2 2.34 -12.30 -58.19
N VAL A 3 1.64 -13.43 -58.08
CA VAL A 3 0.69 -13.81 -57.02
C VAL A 3 1.34 -13.43 -55.66
N GLY A 4 0.74 -12.62 -54.80
CA GLY A 4 -0.46 -12.94 -54.04
C GLY A 4 -0.04 -13.62 -52.73
N ASP A 5 0.15 -12.84 -51.67
CA ASP A 5 0.21 -13.36 -50.29
C ASP A 5 -0.14 -12.22 -49.31
N SER A 6 -1.44 -12.01 -49.13
CA SER A 6 -1.98 -11.24 -48.01
C SER A 6 -2.35 -12.27 -46.96
N GLY A 7 -1.44 -12.48 -46.01
CA GLY A 7 -1.68 -13.35 -44.86
C GLY A 7 -2.85 -12.80 -44.04
N ASP A 8 -4.03 -13.36 -44.26
CA ASP A 8 -5.16 -13.30 -43.35
C ASP A 8 -4.76 -14.03 -42.07
N THR A 9 -4.33 -13.29 -41.05
CA THR A 9 -4.51 -13.75 -39.68
C THR A 9 -6.02 -13.81 -39.44
N PRO A 10 -6.62 -14.98 -39.14
CA PRO A 10 -8.03 -15.05 -38.81
C PRO A 10 -8.24 -14.24 -37.53
N GLY A 11 -8.84 -13.06 -37.69
CA GLY A 11 -9.33 -12.28 -36.56
C GLY A 11 -10.35 -13.15 -35.84
N VAL A 12 -10.04 -13.51 -34.60
CA VAL A 12 -11.02 -14.18 -33.73
C VAL A 12 -12.20 -13.22 -33.56
N ASP A 13 -13.31 -13.52 -34.23
CA ASP A 13 -14.56 -12.79 -34.08
C ASP A 13 -15.03 -12.89 -32.62
N ALA A 14 -15.40 -11.75 -32.02
CA ALA A 14 -15.77 -11.67 -30.61
C ALA A 14 -16.95 -12.61 -30.28
N GLN A 15 -17.89 -12.79 -31.20
CA GLN A 15 -19.00 -13.73 -31.02
C GLN A 15 -18.52 -15.19 -31.03
N THR A 16 -17.59 -15.52 -31.93
CA THR A 16 -16.98 -16.86 -32.00
C THR A 16 -16.12 -17.16 -30.77
N ALA A 17 -15.50 -16.13 -30.16
CA ALA A 17 -14.69 -16.26 -28.94
C ALA A 17 -15.53 -16.53 -27.68
N VAL A 18 -16.78 -16.09 -27.65
CA VAL A 18 -17.68 -16.27 -26.51
C VAL A 18 -18.15 -17.71 -26.40
N ASP A 19 -18.46 -18.35 -27.52
CA ASP A 19 -18.96 -19.72 -27.59
C ASP A 19 -17.86 -20.78 -27.73
N ALA A 20 -16.59 -20.37 -27.82
CA ALA A 20 -15.47 -21.29 -27.96
C ALA A 20 -15.29 -22.18 -26.72
N GLU A 21 -14.96 -23.46 -26.93
CA GLU A 21 -14.54 -24.36 -25.86
C GLU A 21 -13.06 -24.13 -25.45
N ILE A 22 -12.27 -23.56 -26.37
CA ILE A 22 -10.84 -23.29 -26.21
C ILE A 22 -10.53 -21.88 -26.73
N LEU A 23 -9.79 -21.10 -25.94
CA LEU A 23 -9.28 -19.77 -26.33
C LEU A 23 -7.76 -19.73 -26.19
N PHE A 24 -7.04 -19.42 -27.27
CA PHE A 24 -5.57 -19.37 -27.31
C PHE A 24 -4.90 -20.61 -26.68
N GLY A 25 -5.45 -21.80 -26.95
CA GLY A 25 -4.97 -23.08 -26.43
C GLY A 25 -5.34 -23.39 -24.98
N TRP A 26 -6.10 -22.51 -24.31
CA TRP A 26 -6.59 -22.72 -22.93
C TRP A 26 -8.06 -23.17 -22.95
N PRO A 27 -8.45 -24.19 -22.17
CA PRO A 27 -9.85 -24.54 -21.97
C PRO A 27 -10.61 -23.37 -21.35
N VAL A 28 -11.78 -23.03 -21.91
CA VAL A 28 -12.58 -21.89 -21.43
C VAL A 28 -13.07 -22.09 -20.00
N GLU A 29 -13.36 -23.31 -19.59
CA GLU A 29 -13.70 -23.65 -18.20
C GLU A 29 -12.60 -23.20 -17.23
N ALA A 30 -11.33 -23.50 -17.53
CA ALA A 30 -10.20 -23.09 -16.71
C ALA A 30 -10.03 -21.56 -16.67
N ILE A 31 -10.31 -20.86 -17.78
CA ILE A 31 -10.28 -19.39 -17.83
C ILE A 31 -11.40 -18.80 -16.96
N ASP A 32 -12.61 -19.35 -17.06
CA ASP A 32 -13.78 -18.91 -16.29
C ASP A 32 -13.55 -19.14 -14.79
N GLU A 33 -12.89 -20.23 -14.40
CA GLU A 33 -12.45 -20.49 -13.03
C GLU A 33 -11.39 -19.49 -12.54
N LEU A 34 -10.37 -19.17 -13.34
CA LEU A 34 -9.38 -18.14 -12.98
C LEU A 34 -10.05 -16.76 -12.80
N ALA A 35 -11.01 -16.42 -13.66
CA ALA A 35 -11.81 -15.21 -13.53
C ALA A 35 -12.67 -15.24 -12.26
N ALA A 36 -13.25 -16.39 -11.90
CA ALA A 36 -14.02 -16.57 -10.67
C ALA A 36 -13.15 -16.41 -9.42
N LEU A 37 -11.93 -16.94 -9.39
CA LEU A 37 -10.98 -16.73 -8.28
C LEU A 37 -10.69 -15.24 -8.07
N SER A 38 -10.42 -14.51 -9.15
CA SER A 38 -10.21 -13.07 -9.09
C SER A 38 -11.45 -12.36 -8.51
N ARG A 39 -12.66 -12.68 -8.97
CA ARG A 39 -13.90 -12.09 -8.44
C ARG A 39 -14.09 -12.40 -6.95
N GLN A 40 -13.88 -13.65 -6.53
CA GLN A 40 -13.99 -14.07 -5.13
C GLN A 40 -13.00 -13.31 -4.24
N ALA A 41 -11.74 -13.16 -4.68
CA ALA A 41 -10.74 -12.39 -3.94
C ALA A 41 -11.14 -10.92 -3.83
N HIS A 42 -11.58 -10.30 -4.93
CA HIS A 42 -12.04 -8.91 -4.91
C HIS A 42 -13.28 -8.74 -4.03
N ALA A 43 -14.20 -9.70 -4.02
CA ALA A 43 -15.35 -9.71 -3.11
C ALA A 43 -14.98 -9.96 -1.63
N GLY A 44 -13.76 -10.41 -1.36
CA GLY A 44 -13.29 -10.76 -0.01
C GLY A 44 -13.74 -12.13 0.48
N SER A 45 -14.21 -13.00 -0.43
CA SER A 45 -14.63 -14.37 -0.11
C SER A 45 -13.47 -15.34 0.09
N ILE A 46 -12.29 -15.00 -0.42
CA ILE A 46 -11.03 -15.76 -0.23
C ILE A 46 -9.89 -14.78 0.09
N SER A 47 -8.86 -15.28 0.78
CA SER A 47 -7.66 -14.50 1.09
C SER A 47 -6.77 -14.26 -0.14
N ILE A 48 -5.83 -13.31 -0.05
CA ILE A 48 -4.85 -13.10 -1.13
C ILE A 48 -3.91 -14.32 -1.28
N GLY A 49 -3.56 -14.98 -0.18
CA GLY A 49 -2.75 -16.20 -0.17
C GLY A 49 -3.45 -17.35 -0.90
N ASP A 50 -4.73 -17.57 -0.62
CA ASP A 50 -5.55 -18.58 -1.31
C ASP A 50 -5.67 -18.29 -2.81
N TRP A 51 -5.93 -17.03 -3.17
CA TRP A 51 -6.00 -16.63 -4.58
C TRP A 51 -4.69 -16.91 -5.31
N ARG A 52 -3.55 -16.48 -4.74
CA ARG A 52 -2.22 -16.72 -5.32
C ARG A 52 -1.91 -18.21 -5.46
N SER A 53 -2.23 -19.00 -4.44
CA SER A 53 -1.96 -20.44 -4.45
C SER A 53 -2.76 -21.15 -5.55
N ARG A 54 -4.08 -20.92 -5.58
CA ARG A 54 -4.98 -21.57 -6.56
C ARG A 54 -4.74 -21.08 -8.00
N ASP A 55 -4.52 -19.77 -8.20
CA ASP A 55 -4.17 -19.22 -9.52
C ASP A 55 -2.87 -19.83 -10.05
N ARG A 56 -1.85 -20.00 -9.19
CA ARG A 56 -0.58 -20.64 -9.55
C ARG A 56 -0.76 -22.12 -9.91
N GLU A 57 -1.49 -22.87 -9.08
CA GLU A 57 -1.75 -24.30 -9.29
C GLU A 57 -2.48 -24.54 -10.61
N MET A 58 -3.53 -23.77 -10.89
CA MET A 58 -4.28 -23.85 -12.14
C MET A 58 -3.39 -23.51 -13.35
N ARG A 59 -2.65 -22.40 -13.30
CA ARG A 59 -1.78 -21.98 -14.41
C ARG A 59 -0.65 -22.96 -14.68
N ALA A 60 -0.18 -23.72 -13.68
CA ALA A 60 0.84 -24.75 -13.87
C ALA A 60 0.35 -25.92 -14.72
N GLN A 61 -0.97 -26.14 -14.81
CA GLN A 61 -1.59 -27.20 -15.62
C GLN A 61 -1.93 -26.74 -17.05
N LEU A 62 -1.85 -25.43 -17.32
CA LEU A 62 -2.20 -24.83 -18.60
C LEU A 62 -0.95 -24.66 -19.49
N PRO A 63 -1.08 -24.78 -20.82
CA PRO A 63 0.04 -24.52 -21.71
C PRO A 63 0.49 -23.06 -21.57
N PRO A 64 1.80 -22.77 -21.60
CA PRO A 64 2.26 -21.39 -21.50
C PRO A 64 1.80 -20.57 -22.71
N LEU A 65 1.20 -19.40 -22.47
CA LEU A 65 0.87 -18.47 -23.54
C LEU A 65 2.15 -17.92 -24.18
N SER A 66 2.26 -18.03 -25.50
CA SER A 66 3.34 -17.44 -26.26
C SER A 66 3.32 -15.91 -26.16
N ASP A 67 4.45 -15.25 -26.43
CA ASP A 67 4.50 -13.78 -26.46
C ASP A 67 3.55 -13.20 -27.51
N HIS A 68 3.36 -13.92 -28.63
CA HIS A 68 2.40 -13.55 -29.65
C HIS A 68 0.96 -13.61 -29.10
N ASP A 69 0.58 -14.71 -28.45
CA ASP A 69 -0.77 -14.87 -27.88
C ASP A 69 -1.04 -13.83 -26.79
N ARG A 70 -0.05 -13.56 -25.91
CA ARG A 70 -0.16 -12.51 -24.88
C ARG A 70 -0.41 -11.15 -25.50
N LYS A 71 0.26 -10.84 -26.60
CA LYS A 71 0.06 -9.58 -27.34
C LYS A 71 -1.33 -9.54 -27.97
N SER A 72 -1.77 -10.61 -28.64
CA SER A 72 -3.09 -10.72 -29.25
C SER A 72 -4.22 -10.59 -28.22
N VAL A 73 -4.10 -11.24 -27.06
CA VAL A 73 -5.06 -11.09 -25.94
C VAL A 73 -5.10 -9.66 -25.44
N ALA A 74 -3.94 -9.00 -25.27
CA ALA A 74 -3.86 -7.62 -24.82
C ALA A 74 -4.43 -6.62 -25.87
N ASP A 75 -4.22 -6.88 -27.15
CA ASP A 75 -4.76 -6.09 -28.27
C ASP A 75 -6.29 -6.23 -28.36
N LEU A 76 -6.81 -7.45 -28.31
CA LEU A 76 -8.26 -7.71 -28.31
C LEU A 76 -8.96 -7.08 -27.10
N LYS A 77 -8.34 -7.17 -25.92
CA LYS A 77 -8.84 -6.49 -24.71
C LYS A 77 -8.88 -4.97 -24.87
N ARG A 78 -7.86 -4.37 -25.49
CA ARG A 78 -7.83 -2.93 -25.78
C ARG A 78 -8.89 -2.53 -26.79
N GLU A 79 -9.15 -3.39 -27.78
CA GLU A 79 -10.21 -3.17 -28.76
C GLU A 79 -11.59 -3.18 -28.11
N LEU A 80 -11.89 -4.17 -27.27
CA LEU A 80 -13.17 -4.23 -26.54
C LEU A 80 -13.42 -2.99 -25.68
N ILE A 81 -12.39 -2.45 -25.02
CA ILE A 81 -12.50 -1.19 -24.27
C ILE A 81 -12.80 -0.02 -25.21
N ARG A 82 -12.10 0.07 -26.34
CA ARG A 82 -12.22 1.19 -27.28
C ARG A 82 -13.58 1.21 -27.98
N SER A 83 -14.08 0.04 -28.37
CA SER A 83 -15.35 -0.09 -29.08
C SER A 83 -16.57 -0.04 -28.17
N GLY A 84 -16.38 -0.08 -26.84
CA GLY A 84 -17.47 -0.28 -25.88
C GLY A 84 -18.04 -1.70 -25.92
N GLY A 85 -17.41 -2.64 -26.63
CA GLY A 85 -17.92 -4.00 -26.80
C GLY A 85 -18.11 -4.75 -25.48
N TYR A 86 -17.39 -4.37 -24.42
CA TYR A 86 -17.51 -4.94 -23.07
C TYR A 86 -18.83 -4.60 -22.35
N GLU A 87 -19.64 -3.67 -22.87
CA GLU A 87 -20.90 -3.27 -22.23
C GLU A 87 -22.03 -4.29 -22.43
N SER A 88 -21.89 -5.21 -23.39
CA SER A 88 -22.78 -6.36 -23.56
C SER A 88 -22.41 -7.50 -22.61
N ASP A 89 -23.37 -8.33 -22.21
CA ASP A 89 -23.11 -9.50 -21.34
C ASP A 89 -22.03 -10.43 -21.92
N ASP A 90 -22.12 -10.71 -23.22
CA ASP A 90 -21.14 -11.53 -23.95
C ASP A 90 -19.77 -10.86 -24.01
N GLY A 91 -19.75 -9.54 -24.22
CA GLY A 91 -18.53 -8.75 -24.23
C GLY A 91 -17.85 -8.63 -22.88
N ASP A 92 -18.60 -8.47 -21.79
CA ASP A 92 -18.07 -8.47 -20.41
C ASP A 92 -17.49 -9.85 -20.06
N ARG A 93 -18.18 -10.92 -20.49
CA ARG A 93 -17.68 -12.29 -20.32
C ARG A 93 -16.37 -12.51 -21.07
N LEU A 94 -16.28 -12.10 -22.33
CA LEU A 94 -15.06 -12.17 -23.11
C LEU A 94 -13.95 -11.31 -22.50
N PHE A 95 -14.27 -10.08 -22.09
CA PHE A 95 -13.33 -9.17 -21.43
C PHE A 95 -12.75 -9.78 -20.15
N SER A 96 -13.61 -10.38 -19.32
CA SER A 96 -13.24 -11.07 -18.09
C SER A 96 -12.31 -12.25 -18.37
N ARG A 97 -12.60 -13.05 -19.40
CA ARG A 97 -11.76 -14.17 -19.84
C ARG A 97 -10.39 -13.71 -20.29
N LEU A 98 -10.34 -12.76 -21.22
CA LEU A 98 -9.09 -12.19 -21.72
C LEU A 98 -8.27 -11.57 -20.57
N HIS A 99 -8.92 -10.91 -19.62
CA HIS A 99 -8.25 -10.38 -18.44
C HIS A 99 -7.60 -11.49 -17.59
N ALA A 100 -8.32 -12.57 -17.31
CA ALA A 100 -7.84 -13.69 -16.51
C ALA A 100 -6.64 -14.39 -17.16
N MET A 101 -6.61 -14.50 -18.48
CA MET A 101 -5.49 -15.13 -19.20
C MET A 101 -4.15 -14.40 -18.95
N ILE A 102 -4.13 -13.07 -19.07
CA ILE A 102 -2.89 -12.28 -19.01
C ILE A 102 -2.61 -11.63 -17.64
N THR A 103 -3.55 -11.73 -16.69
CA THR A 103 -3.42 -11.07 -15.38
C THR A 103 -3.46 -12.11 -14.26
N PRO A 104 -2.29 -12.65 -13.83
CA PRO A 104 -2.21 -13.54 -12.68
C PRO A 104 -2.57 -12.83 -11.38
N ALA A 105 -2.74 -13.61 -10.31
CA ALA A 105 -2.83 -13.08 -8.96
C ALA A 105 -1.63 -12.16 -8.66
N PRO A 106 -1.85 -10.93 -8.14
CA PRO A 106 -0.78 -9.95 -7.99
C PRO A 106 0.17 -10.34 -6.84
N ASP A 107 1.47 -10.23 -7.08
CA ASP A 107 2.48 -10.23 -6.01
C ASP A 107 2.50 -8.89 -5.26
N ASN A 108 3.28 -8.79 -4.18
CA ASN A 108 3.35 -7.58 -3.37
C ASN A 108 3.85 -6.38 -4.19
N ALA A 109 4.82 -6.58 -5.09
CA ALA A 109 5.31 -5.53 -5.97
C ALA A 109 4.20 -4.97 -6.89
N LYS A 110 3.36 -5.85 -7.45
CA LYS A 110 2.24 -5.48 -8.31
C LYS A 110 1.13 -4.80 -7.52
N LEU A 111 0.86 -5.25 -6.29
CA LEU A 111 -0.08 -4.58 -5.39
C LEU A 111 0.37 -3.14 -5.09
N ARG A 112 1.66 -2.92 -4.81
CA ARG A 112 2.23 -1.58 -4.62
C ARG A 112 2.12 -0.72 -5.88
N GLN A 113 2.44 -1.27 -7.06
CA GLN A 113 2.24 -0.57 -8.33
C GLN A 113 0.77 -0.16 -8.55
N ARG A 114 -0.18 -1.03 -8.16
CA ARG A 114 -1.61 -0.72 -8.24
C ARG A 114 -1.99 0.43 -7.29
N LEU A 115 -1.44 0.48 -6.08
CA LEU A 115 -1.65 1.62 -5.16
C LEU A 115 -1.18 2.94 -5.79
N THR A 116 0.01 2.95 -6.41
CA THR A 116 0.52 4.12 -7.14
C THR A 116 -0.46 4.60 -8.22
N ARG A 117 -0.95 3.67 -9.04
CA ARG A 117 -1.90 4.00 -10.10
C ARG A 117 -3.23 4.52 -9.55
N VAL A 118 -3.72 3.95 -8.45
CA VAL A 118 -4.94 4.43 -7.78
C VAL A 118 -4.74 5.86 -7.28
N ALA A 119 -3.59 6.18 -6.69
CA ALA A 119 -3.28 7.52 -6.22
C ALA A 119 -3.20 8.55 -7.36
N ASP A 120 -2.66 8.19 -8.51
CA ASP A 120 -2.62 9.07 -9.69
C ASP A 120 -4.01 9.31 -10.26
N LEU A 121 -4.81 8.25 -10.46
CA LEU A 121 -6.19 8.38 -10.95
C LEU A 121 -7.05 9.25 -10.03
N ARG A 122 -6.86 9.15 -8.72
CA ARG A 122 -7.62 9.90 -7.73
C ARG A 122 -7.48 11.42 -7.87
N LYS A 123 -6.32 11.92 -8.35
CA LYS A 123 -6.06 13.36 -8.54
C LYS A 123 -6.97 13.99 -9.61
N GLU A 124 -7.39 13.18 -10.58
CA GLU A 124 -8.16 13.61 -11.76
C GLU A 124 -9.63 13.16 -11.68
N SER A 125 -10.01 12.47 -10.60
CA SER A 125 -11.31 11.83 -10.42
C SER A 125 -12.30 12.70 -9.65
N ASP A 126 -13.59 12.56 -9.96
CA ASP A 126 -14.69 13.13 -9.19
C ASP A 126 -14.93 12.40 -7.85
N ALA A 127 -15.83 12.91 -7.01
CA ALA A 127 -16.08 12.37 -5.67
C ALA A 127 -16.56 10.91 -5.67
N GLU A 128 -17.35 10.51 -6.67
CA GLU A 128 -17.90 9.15 -6.75
C GLU A 128 -16.79 8.16 -7.13
N MET A 129 -15.99 8.49 -8.14
CA MET A 129 -14.84 7.71 -8.55
C MET A 129 -13.79 7.64 -7.43
N GLN A 130 -13.56 8.73 -6.71
CA GLN A 130 -12.67 8.74 -5.54
C GLN A 130 -13.13 7.74 -4.46
N ALA A 131 -14.43 7.64 -4.17
CA ALA A 131 -14.94 6.68 -3.20
C ALA A 131 -14.73 5.22 -3.64
N SER A 132 -14.89 4.94 -4.94
CA SER A 132 -14.60 3.61 -5.52
C SER A 132 -13.11 3.27 -5.44
N LEU A 133 -12.25 4.23 -5.79
CA LEU A 133 -10.79 4.12 -5.70
C LEU A 133 -10.33 3.90 -4.24
N ASP A 134 -10.95 4.57 -3.27
CA ASP A 134 -10.63 4.43 -1.85
C ASP A 134 -10.99 3.02 -1.33
N LYS A 135 -12.14 2.45 -1.73
CA LYS A 135 -12.48 1.03 -1.45
C LYS A 135 -11.47 0.07 -2.06
N GLY A 136 -11.04 0.35 -3.30
CA GLY A 136 -10.00 -0.43 -3.98
C GLY A 136 -8.66 -0.39 -3.24
N ARG A 137 -8.25 0.79 -2.81
CA ARG A 137 -7.04 1.04 -2.02
C ARG A 137 -7.07 0.27 -0.71
N GLU A 138 -8.13 0.39 0.09
CA GLU A 138 -8.26 -0.29 1.39
C GLU A 138 -8.13 -1.81 1.27
N ARG A 139 -8.73 -2.40 0.23
CA ARG A 139 -8.61 -3.82 -0.06
C ARG A 139 -7.16 -4.22 -0.37
N ILE A 140 -6.44 -3.45 -1.18
CA ILE A 140 -5.02 -3.72 -1.47
C ILE A 140 -4.18 -3.62 -0.19
N LEU A 141 -4.42 -2.61 0.65
CA LEU A 141 -3.71 -2.47 1.92
C LEU A 141 -3.96 -3.64 2.86
N ARG A 142 -5.19 -4.15 2.92
CA ARG A 142 -5.52 -5.35 3.69
C ARG A 142 -4.73 -6.56 3.20
N TRP A 143 -4.68 -6.81 1.88
CA TRP A 143 -3.92 -7.92 1.32
C TRP A 143 -2.41 -7.83 1.60
N LEU A 144 -1.83 -6.63 1.57
CA LEU A 144 -0.41 -6.45 1.92
C LEU A 144 -0.15 -6.81 3.39
N ARG A 145 -1.06 -6.44 4.31
CA ARG A 145 -0.93 -6.78 5.74
C ARG A 145 -1.12 -8.27 6.04
N GLU A 146 -2.05 -8.94 5.35
CA GLU A 146 -2.30 -10.39 5.55
C GLU A 146 -1.04 -11.25 5.31
N GLU A 147 -0.14 -10.79 4.45
CA GLU A 147 1.05 -11.55 4.02
C GLU A 147 2.33 -11.13 4.76
N GLY A 148 2.20 -10.39 5.88
CA GLY A 148 3.34 -9.99 6.68
C GLY A 148 4.29 -9.04 5.94
N ASP A 149 3.77 -8.21 5.02
CA ASP A 149 4.47 -7.00 4.54
C ASP A 149 4.47 -5.93 5.65
N ASP A 150 4.79 -6.36 6.87
CA ASP A 150 4.77 -5.63 8.13
C ASP A 150 6.09 -4.89 8.35
N ASP A 151 7.02 -4.90 7.39
CA ASP A 151 8.25 -4.12 7.43
C ASP A 151 8.00 -2.63 7.16
N ARG A 152 6.77 -2.26 6.77
CA ARG A 152 6.36 -0.90 6.39
C ARG A 152 5.15 -0.41 7.17
N ASP A 153 5.17 0.89 7.45
CA ASP A 153 4.11 1.56 8.16
C ASP A 153 2.86 1.73 7.28
N PRO A 154 1.66 1.30 7.72
CA PRO A 154 0.45 1.35 6.91
C PRO A 154 -0.10 2.76 6.65
N VAL A 155 0.47 3.80 7.29
CA VAL A 155 0.07 5.19 7.09
C VAL A 155 0.96 5.88 6.06
N THR A 156 2.28 5.82 6.27
CA THR A 156 3.28 6.49 5.43
C THR A 156 3.84 5.59 4.34
N MET A 157 3.72 4.27 4.47
CA MET A 157 4.31 3.25 3.59
C MET A 157 5.85 3.26 3.57
N LEU A 158 6.47 4.03 4.46
CA LEU A 158 7.90 3.98 4.72
C LEU A 158 8.24 2.74 5.55
N PRO A 159 9.44 2.17 5.39
CA PRO A 159 9.89 1.08 6.25
C PRO A 159 9.85 1.48 7.73
N TRP A 160 9.37 0.59 8.59
CA TRP A 160 9.41 0.79 10.03
C TRP A 160 10.82 0.97 10.54
N SER A 161 11.79 0.25 9.97
CA SER A 161 13.21 0.42 10.27
C SER A 161 13.71 1.83 9.97
N PHE A 162 13.13 2.52 8.99
CA PHE A 162 13.43 3.92 8.69
C PHE A 162 12.72 4.87 9.67
N ILE A 163 11.44 4.64 9.97
CA ILE A 163 10.67 5.46 10.93
C ILE A 163 11.25 5.34 12.35
N ALA A 164 11.70 4.15 12.74
CA ALA A 164 12.27 3.85 14.05
C ALA A 164 13.56 4.62 14.34
N GLN A 165 14.29 5.08 13.32
CA GLN A 165 15.44 5.98 13.50
C GLN A 165 15.03 7.30 14.15
N PHE A 166 13.75 7.66 14.03
CA PHE A 166 13.17 8.84 14.64
C PHE A 166 12.36 8.49 15.90
N ARG A 167 12.46 7.28 16.47
CA ARG A 167 11.76 6.93 17.72
C ARG A 167 12.19 7.81 18.90
N VAL A 168 13.48 8.15 18.95
CA VAL A 168 14.08 8.98 19.99
C VAL A 168 14.59 10.27 19.37
N VAL A 169 14.37 11.38 20.06
CA VAL A 169 14.83 12.70 19.66
C VAL A 169 15.69 13.29 20.76
N ASP A 170 16.75 13.99 20.40
CA ASP A 170 17.53 14.73 21.38
C ASP A 170 16.85 16.07 21.67
N GLU A 171 16.50 16.31 22.93
CA GLU A 171 15.86 17.52 23.42
C GLU A 171 16.92 18.35 24.17
N PRO A 172 17.20 19.61 23.77
CA PRO A 172 18.33 20.38 24.31
C PRO A 172 18.43 20.50 25.84
N LYS A 173 17.33 20.44 26.58
CA LYS A 173 17.29 20.58 28.05
C LYS A 173 17.08 19.26 28.79
N LEU A 174 16.48 18.28 28.11
CA LEU A 174 16.04 17.01 28.69
C LEU A 174 16.81 15.80 28.14
N GLY A 175 17.66 15.98 27.13
CA GLY A 175 18.38 14.90 26.46
C GLY A 175 17.44 13.99 25.64
N PRO A 176 17.75 12.68 25.52
CA PRO A 176 17.03 11.77 24.64
C PRO A 176 15.60 11.52 25.14
N LEU A 177 14.64 11.68 24.24
CA LEU A 177 13.22 11.54 24.52
C LEU A 177 12.53 10.63 23.50
N PRO A 178 11.86 9.54 23.93
CA PRO A 178 11.01 8.77 23.05
C PRO A 178 9.79 9.60 22.62
N GLN A 179 9.46 9.59 21.33
CA GLN A 179 8.32 10.34 20.80
C GLN A 179 7.22 9.44 20.24
N PRO A 180 5.95 9.88 20.29
CA PRO A 180 4.83 9.15 19.70
C PRO A 180 5.06 8.87 18.22
N ILE A 181 4.47 7.78 17.72
CA ILE A 181 4.65 7.33 16.35
C ILE A 181 4.37 8.39 15.29
N ASN A 182 3.33 9.21 15.47
CA ASN A 182 2.99 10.25 14.50
C ASN A 182 4.07 11.34 14.41
N ALA A 183 4.79 11.62 15.50
CA ALA A 183 5.91 12.55 15.50
C ALA A 183 7.12 11.96 14.73
N ALA A 184 7.38 10.67 14.93
CA ALA A 184 8.42 9.94 14.20
C ALA A 184 8.11 9.84 12.70
N ARG A 185 6.88 9.48 12.33
CA ARG A 185 6.39 9.49 10.93
C ARG A 185 6.62 10.83 10.26
N LYS A 186 6.25 11.93 10.92
CA LYS A 186 6.44 13.30 10.40
C LYS A 186 7.92 13.58 10.10
N ARG A 187 8.82 13.32 11.05
CA ARG A 187 10.26 13.51 10.85
C ARG A 187 10.83 12.59 9.77
N ALA A 188 10.35 11.35 9.70
CA ALA A 188 10.75 10.40 8.66
C ALA A 188 10.40 10.93 7.27
N LEU A 189 9.20 11.49 7.08
CA LEU A 189 8.79 12.09 5.82
C LEU A 189 9.58 13.34 5.45
N GLU A 190 9.92 14.19 6.44
CA GLU A 190 10.77 15.37 6.23
C GLU A 190 12.21 15.00 5.82
N ARG A 191 12.66 13.80 6.19
CA ARG A 191 14.01 13.28 5.89
C ARG A 191 14.08 12.27 4.75
N ALA A 192 12.93 11.78 4.29
CA ALA A 192 12.84 10.82 3.20
C ALA A 192 13.33 11.45 1.89
N THR A 193 14.00 10.65 1.05
CA THR A 193 14.43 11.12 -0.28
C THR A 193 13.22 11.43 -1.16
N VAL A 194 13.43 12.16 -2.26
CA VAL A 194 12.37 12.41 -3.24
C VAL A 194 11.78 11.10 -3.77
N GLU A 195 12.60 10.05 -3.97
CA GLU A 195 12.08 8.73 -4.37
C GLU A 195 11.25 8.08 -3.27
N GLN A 196 11.70 8.11 -2.01
CA GLN A 196 10.97 7.52 -0.89
C GLN A 196 9.66 8.26 -0.60
N VAL A 197 9.65 9.59 -0.71
CA VAL A 197 8.44 10.41 -0.60
C VAL A 197 7.52 10.17 -1.79
N ALA A 198 8.06 10.01 -3.01
CA ALA A 198 7.25 9.67 -4.18
C ALA A 198 6.61 8.29 -4.04
N GLU A 199 7.36 7.28 -3.58
CA GLU A 199 6.87 5.92 -3.30
C GLU A 199 5.82 5.93 -2.17
N ALA A 200 6.10 6.63 -1.07
CA ALA A 200 5.19 6.81 0.05
C ALA A 200 3.89 7.54 -0.34
N ARG A 201 3.99 8.65 -1.08
CA ARG A 201 2.83 9.42 -1.56
C ARG A 201 2.00 8.63 -2.57
N ALA A 202 2.67 7.89 -3.45
CA ALA A 202 2.03 7.00 -4.40
C ALA A 202 1.23 5.89 -3.70
N MET A 203 1.72 5.35 -2.58
CA MET A 203 1.01 4.30 -1.86
C MET A 203 -0.03 4.81 -0.83
N SER A 204 0.16 6.00 -0.27
CA SER A 204 -0.69 6.57 0.80
C SER A 204 -1.85 7.43 0.31
N GLY A 205 -1.80 8.00 -0.90
CA GLY A 205 -2.90 8.77 -1.49
C GLY A 205 -3.19 10.12 -0.82
N GLN A 206 -2.14 10.92 -0.54
CA GLN A 206 -2.19 12.28 0.03
C GLN A 206 -2.63 12.44 1.50
N ARG A 207 -3.09 11.38 2.19
CA ARG A 207 -3.52 11.49 3.61
C ARG A 207 -2.40 11.71 4.63
N VAL A 208 -1.15 11.59 4.19
CA VAL A 208 0.02 11.68 5.06
C VAL A 208 0.13 13.07 5.72
N ASP A 209 -0.25 14.12 4.99
CA ASP A 209 -0.01 15.50 5.43
C ASP A 209 -1.00 15.96 6.52
N ALA A 210 -2.25 15.47 6.51
CA ALA A 210 -3.29 15.95 7.43
C ALA A 210 -3.25 15.29 8.81
N LEU A 211 -2.92 13.99 8.91
CA LEU A 211 -2.93 13.26 10.19
C LEU A 211 -1.62 13.42 10.98
N ALA A 212 -0.48 13.51 10.29
CA ALA A 212 0.83 13.71 10.93
C ALA A 212 0.98 15.12 11.54
N ALA A 213 0.26 16.12 11.02
CA ALA A 213 0.35 17.50 11.48
C ALA A 213 -0.46 17.82 12.74
N ALA A 214 -1.61 17.14 12.95
CA ALA A 214 -2.62 17.60 13.90
C ALA A 214 -2.47 17.12 15.36
N SER A 215 -1.74 16.03 15.64
CA SER A 215 -1.72 15.43 17.00
C SER A 215 -0.35 15.22 17.63
N SER A 216 0.72 15.14 16.83
CA SER A 216 2.01 14.62 17.31
C SER A 216 2.77 15.56 18.24
N ASN A 217 2.64 16.88 18.02
CA ASN A 217 3.36 17.87 18.81
C ASN A 217 2.75 18.05 20.20
N MET A 218 1.44 17.83 20.39
CA MET A 218 0.77 18.10 21.66
C MET A 218 1.15 17.10 22.75
N ALA A 219 1.26 15.82 22.42
CA ALA A 219 1.65 14.79 23.41
C ALA A 219 3.10 14.97 23.88
N LEU A 220 4.03 15.19 22.95
CA LEU A 220 5.44 15.45 23.30
C LEU A 220 5.59 16.75 24.09
N TYR A 221 4.84 17.79 23.71
CA TYR A 221 4.79 19.05 24.45
C TYR A 221 4.27 18.84 25.88
N ALA A 222 3.17 18.10 26.05
CA ALA A 222 2.61 17.81 27.37
C ALA A 222 3.58 17.05 28.28
N LEU A 223 4.31 16.07 27.73
CA LEU A 223 5.29 15.27 28.48
C LEU A 223 6.54 16.07 28.87
N THR A 224 6.88 17.14 28.15
CA THR A 224 8.14 17.88 28.36
C THR A 224 7.97 19.24 29.02
N LEU A 225 6.78 19.82 29.00
CA LEU A 225 6.54 21.18 29.48
C LEU A 225 6.91 21.34 30.96
N PHE A 226 6.35 20.51 31.82
CA PHE A 226 6.57 20.63 33.27
C PHE A 226 8.04 20.38 33.69
N PRO A 227 8.72 19.31 33.22
CA PRO A 227 10.14 19.10 33.47
C PRO A 227 11.01 20.28 33.00
N LYS A 228 10.73 20.85 31.83
CA LYS A 228 11.44 22.03 31.31
C LYS A 228 11.29 23.24 32.22
N LEU A 229 10.06 23.56 32.63
CA LEU A 229 9.79 24.68 33.52
C LEU A 229 10.54 24.56 34.85
N LEU A 230 10.70 23.34 35.38
CA LEU A 230 11.47 23.11 36.60
C LEU A 230 12.99 23.21 36.41
N ILE A 231 13.50 22.81 35.24
CA ILE A 231 14.93 22.99 34.91
C ILE A 231 15.25 24.46 34.62
N GLU A 232 14.28 25.21 34.10
CA GLU A 232 14.36 26.63 33.78
C GLU A 232 14.00 27.55 34.95
N ALA A 233 13.66 26.99 36.11
CA ALA A 233 13.33 27.76 37.30
C ALA A 233 14.49 28.70 37.68
N ASP A 234 14.14 29.89 38.18
CA ASP A 234 15.06 31.01 38.39
C ASP A 234 16.31 30.58 39.19
N PRO A 235 17.52 30.66 38.60
CA PRO A 235 18.75 30.29 39.27
C PRO A 235 19.09 31.20 40.46
N ASP A 236 18.49 32.40 40.54
CA ASP A 236 18.73 33.37 41.60
C ASP A 236 17.82 33.13 42.83
N ASP A 237 16.87 32.19 42.77
CA ASP A 237 16.12 31.72 43.94
C ASP A 237 16.82 30.51 44.58
N PRO A 238 17.44 30.65 45.77
CA PRO A 238 18.14 29.57 46.44
C PRO A 238 17.24 28.39 46.85
N LYS A 239 15.91 28.57 46.91
CA LYS A 239 14.95 27.47 47.10
C LYS A 239 14.63 26.73 45.80
N ALA A 240 14.85 27.37 44.64
CA ALA A 240 14.61 26.79 43.33
C ALA A 240 15.86 26.09 42.76
N ALA A 241 17.07 26.43 43.22
CA ALA A 241 18.33 25.89 42.70
C ALA A 241 18.49 24.35 42.79
N GLU A 242 17.80 23.69 43.74
CA GLU A 242 17.81 22.23 43.89
C GLU A 242 16.87 21.52 42.90
N LEU A 243 15.83 22.21 42.42
CA LEU A 243 14.79 21.64 41.55
C LEU A 243 15.32 21.20 40.16
N PRO A 244 16.15 21.98 39.46
CA PRO A 244 16.75 21.55 38.19
C PRO A 244 17.57 20.26 38.32
N HIS A 245 18.34 20.11 39.40
CA HIS A 245 19.18 18.93 39.62
C HIS A 245 18.31 17.70 39.92
N ALA A 246 17.38 17.80 40.87
CA ALA A 246 16.46 16.71 41.20
C ALA A 246 15.60 16.29 39.99
N MET A 247 15.18 17.24 39.16
CA MET A 247 14.42 16.94 37.94
C MET A 247 15.28 16.21 36.90
N ARG A 248 16.54 16.62 36.68
CA ARG A 248 17.45 15.92 35.77
C ARG A 248 17.72 14.49 36.26
N ASP A 249 17.99 14.30 37.54
CA ASP A 249 18.22 12.97 38.11
C ASP A 249 16.98 12.07 37.96
N LEU A 250 15.78 12.63 38.16
CA LEU A 250 14.53 11.91 37.93
C LEU A 250 14.33 11.59 36.45
N TRP A 251 14.68 12.50 35.55
CA TRP A 251 14.51 12.35 34.12
C TRP A 251 15.47 11.31 33.52
N ASP A 252 16.72 11.31 33.97
CA ASP A 252 17.75 10.37 33.56
C ASP A 252 17.57 8.98 34.18
N ASN A 253 16.65 8.85 35.16
CA ASN A 253 16.33 7.57 35.78
C ASN A 253 15.81 6.55 34.74
N PRO A 254 16.39 5.34 34.67
CA PRO A 254 15.93 4.29 33.76
C PRO A 254 14.46 3.87 33.93
N ALA A 255 13.88 4.04 35.12
CA ALA A 255 12.46 3.81 35.35
C ALA A 255 11.58 4.86 34.64
N THR A 256 11.97 6.13 34.73
CA THR A 256 11.30 7.25 34.06
C THR A 256 11.38 7.09 32.54
N GLN A 257 12.57 6.77 32.01
CA GLN A 257 12.75 6.54 30.58
C GLN A 257 11.92 5.36 30.05
N ARG A 258 11.78 4.28 30.83
CA ARG A 258 10.88 3.16 30.49
C ARG A 258 9.41 3.55 30.53
N ALA A 259 9.00 4.38 31.50
CA ALA A 259 7.63 4.88 31.57
C ALA A 259 7.29 5.78 30.37
N LEU A 260 8.19 6.70 30.01
CA LEU A 260 8.05 7.56 28.82
C LEU A 260 7.98 6.75 27.52
N ARG A 261 8.78 5.68 27.40
CA ARG A 261 8.69 4.78 26.25
C ARG A 261 7.32 4.12 26.15
N ARG A 262 6.82 3.54 27.25
CA ARG A 262 5.49 2.91 27.29
C ARG A 262 4.37 3.87 26.95
N GLU A 263 4.42 5.08 27.49
CA GLU A 263 3.41 6.12 27.22
C GLU A 263 3.37 6.53 25.74
N THR A 264 4.50 6.39 25.05
CA THR A 264 4.64 6.76 23.63
C THR A 264 4.72 5.55 22.70
N ALA A 265 4.48 4.33 23.22
CA ALA A 265 4.58 3.07 22.48
C ALA A 265 3.34 2.79 21.62
N ASP A 266 2.20 3.42 21.92
CA ASP A 266 0.96 3.17 21.18
C ASP A 266 1.14 3.38 19.67
N GLY A 267 0.75 2.36 18.90
CA GLY A 267 0.87 2.29 17.46
C GLY A 267 2.24 1.90 16.90
N TRP A 268 3.29 1.75 17.72
CA TRP A 268 4.57 1.18 17.28
C TRP A 268 4.49 -0.35 17.15
N PRO A 269 5.24 -0.97 16.23
CA PRO A 269 5.45 -2.40 16.24
C PRO A 269 6.25 -2.82 17.50
N PRO A 270 5.98 -4.01 18.08
CA PRO A 270 6.61 -4.46 19.33
C PRO A 270 8.14 -4.41 19.34
N GLU A 271 8.77 -4.62 18.18
CA GLU A 271 10.22 -4.58 18.02
C GLU A 271 10.81 -3.16 18.09
N TYR A 272 9.98 -2.11 18.06
CA TYR A 272 10.38 -0.69 18.10
C TYR A 272 9.77 0.09 19.31
N GLU A 273 9.09 -0.59 20.24
CA GLU A 273 8.50 0.01 21.45
C GLU A 273 9.52 0.64 22.43
#